data_AF-A0A9E5ED34-F1
#
_entry.id   AF-A0A9E5ED34-F1
#
_cell.length_a   1.000
_cell.length_b   1.000
_cell.length_c   1.000
_cell.angle_alpha   90.00
_cell.angle_beta   90.00
_cell.angle_gamma   90.00
#
_symmetry.space_group_name_H-M   'P 1'
#
loop_
_entity.id
_entity.type
_entity.pdbx_description
1 polymer ?
#
loop_
_entity_poly.entity_id
_entity_poly.type
_entity_poly.pdbx_seq_one_letter_code
_entity_poly.pdbx_strand_id
1 'polypeptide(L)'
;GALSKSGSGTLTLSAANSYTGATTISAGVVEISNGSALGGTGTGTSVASTATLSVSGGITIGEPITITGSGTSSVGAVRVTGGTNVISSAVTLSTSSSEIQVDSGAQLTLSSGVTATNIDLVVDGVGTTIISGAVGIGSGSLTKQGGGTLTLSGTNTYTGNTSISSSGGTISVTGTLGSGTYSGAIAIGTSGTLSIATNSNQTLQTGVISGDGELSKSGSGTLTLSATNTYTGATTISGGVIVASNSSALGGTGTGTTVQSGAALHVSGASLSIGEPITISGTGISATGAIRNIDTAGVTNDNTISERRRHTDFQCPSRQRV
;
A
#
# COMPACT_ATOMS: atom_id res chain seq x y z
N GLY A 1 34.61 5.79 -19.53
CA GLY A 1 34.75 6.72 -18.38
C GLY A 1 33.53 6.61 -17.49
N ALA A 2 33.56 7.27 -16.33
CA ALA A 2 32.45 7.36 -15.37
C ALA A 2 31.93 8.81 -15.29
N LEU A 3 30.70 9.00 -14.84
CA LEU A 3 30.12 10.33 -14.57
C LEU A 3 30.11 10.56 -13.05
N SER A 4 30.63 11.69 -12.59
CA SER A 4 30.50 12.12 -11.20
C SER A 4 29.91 13.52 -11.13
N LYS A 5 28.75 13.65 -10.47
CA LYS A 5 28.07 14.91 -10.22
C LYS A 5 28.23 15.31 -8.76
N SER A 6 28.89 16.45 -8.55
CA SER A 6 29.06 17.11 -7.26
C SER A 6 28.48 18.54 -7.29
N GLY A 7 28.48 19.22 -6.14
CA GLY A 7 27.90 20.56 -5.98
C GLY A 7 26.36 20.57 -5.99
N SER A 8 25.76 21.66 -5.52
CA SER A 8 24.30 21.76 -5.32
C SER A 8 23.50 22.01 -6.61
N GLY A 9 24.14 22.36 -7.72
CA GLY A 9 23.47 22.69 -8.97
C GLY A 9 22.82 21.48 -9.68
N THR A 10 22.09 21.78 -10.75
CA THR A 10 21.43 20.79 -11.62
C THR A 10 22.32 20.48 -12.83
N LEU A 11 22.47 19.19 -13.15
CA LEU A 11 23.04 18.71 -14.40
C LEU A 11 21.93 18.05 -15.23
N THR A 12 21.66 18.58 -16.43
CA THR A 12 20.65 18.02 -17.33
C THR A 12 21.30 17.14 -18.39
N LEU A 13 20.85 15.88 -18.49
CA LEU A 13 21.28 14.88 -19.47
C LEU A 13 20.08 14.46 -20.32
N SER A 14 19.86 15.18 -21.43
CA SER A 14 18.70 15.00 -22.32
C SER A 14 18.97 14.13 -23.55
N ALA A 15 20.22 13.73 -23.78
CA ALA A 15 20.64 12.89 -24.90
C ALA A 15 21.16 11.53 -24.41
N ALA A 16 21.30 10.60 -25.35
CA ALA A 16 21.93 9.32 -25.07
C ALA A 16 23.43 9.52 -24.82
N ASN A 17 23.94 8.94 -23.73
CA ASN A 17 25.35 8.93 -23.40
C ASN A 17 25.92 7.51 -23.54
N SER A 18 27.18 7.40 -23.96
CA SER A 18 27.83 6.11 -24.26
C SER A 18 29.00 5.76 -23.32
N TYR A 19 29.13 6.47 -22.19
CA TYR A 19 30.12 6.11 -21.18
C TYR A 19 29.70 4.80 -20.48
N THR A 20 30.67 4.00 -20.08
CA THR A 20 30.44 2.62 -19.58
C THR A 20 30.69 2.45 -18.08
N GLY A 21 31.33 3.43 -17.44
CA GLY A 21 31.55 3.45 -16.00
C GLY A 21 30.33 4.00 -15.26
N ALA A 22 30.36 3.90 -13.93
CA ALA A 22 29.23 4.24 -13.08
C ALA A 22 28.84 5.73 -13.17
N THR A 23 27.59 6.01 -12.84
CA THR A 23 27.12 7.37 -12.54
C THR A 23 27.04 7.57 -11.03
N THR A 24 27.76 8.55 -10.50
CA THR A 24 27.73 8.91 -9.08
C THR A 24 27.17 10.31 -8.91
N ILE A 25 26.05 10.43 -8.20
CA ILE A 25 25.44 11.71 -7.84
C ILE A 25 25.70 11.96 -6.36
N SER A 26 26.77 12.68 -6.06
CA SER A 26 27.20 12.97 -4.69
C SER A 26 26.46 14.18 -4.08
N ALA A 27 25.96 15.10 -4.91
CA ALA A 27 25.19 16.26 -4.47
C ALA A 27 24.41 16.90 -5.64
N GLY A 28 23.35 17.64 -5.29
CA GLY A 28 22.54 18.39 -6.25
C GLY A 28 21.61 17.48 -7.05
N VAL A 29 21.24 17.92 -8.25
CA VAL A 29 20.26 17.21 -9.08
C VAL A 29 20.90 16.75 -10.39
N VAL A 30 20.61 15.52 -10.82
CA VAL A 30 20.77 15.11 -12.23
C VAL A 30 19.38 14.93 -12.81
N GLU A 31 19.07 15.67 -13.86
CA GLU A 31 17.82 15.56 -14.61
C GLU A 31 18.04 14.74 -15.87
N ILE A 32 17.22 13.70 -16.06
CA ILE A 32 17.26 12.86 -17.25
C ILE A 32 15.92 12.85 -17.98
N SER A 33 15.99 12.87 -19.30
CA SER A 33 14.83 12.74 -20.21
C SER A 33 15.09 11.78 -21.37
N ASN A 34 16.18 11.00 -21.29
CA ASN A 34 16.53 9.95 -22.24
C ASN A 34 16.90 8.67 -21.50
N GLY A 35 16.44 7.51 -21.96
CA GLY A 35 16.66 6.21 -21.29
C GLY A 35 18.14 5.78 -21.21
N SER A 36 19.00 6.32 -22.08
CA SER A 36 20.45 6.10 -22.07
C SER A 36 21.24 7.31 -21.54
N ALA A 37 20.58 8.24 -20.85
CA ALA A 37 21.24 9.42 -20.28
C ALA A 37 22.30 9.05 -19.22
N LEU A 38 22.13 7.93 -18.50
CA LEU A 38 23.00 7.48 -17.43
C LEU A 38 24.14 6.55 -17.91
N GLY A 39 24.31 6.40 -19.23
CA GLY A 39 25.38 5.62 -19.83
C GLY A 39 25.02 4.15 -20.06
N GLY A 40 26.04 3.30 -20.06
CA GLY A 40 25.90 1.85 -20.23
C GLY A 40 25.33 1.18 -18.98
N THR A 41 24.54 0.13 -19.16
CA THR A 41 23.65 -0.41 -18.11
C THR A 41 24.31 -1.28 -17.04
N GLY A 42 25.64 -1.50 -17.12
CA GLY A 42 26.33 -2.54 -16.35
C GLY A 42 26.86 -2.15 -14.97
N THR A 43 27.15 -0.86 -14.72
CA THR A 43 27.80 -0.40 -13.47
C THR A 43 26.86 0.33 -12.52
N GLY A 44 25.74 0.85 -13.04
CA GLY A 44 24.67 1.44 -12.23
C GLY A 44 24.89 2.89 -11.83
N THR A 45 23.84 3.43 -11.21
CA THR A 45 23.81 4.81 -10.71
C THR A 45 23.70 4.82 -9.19
N SER A 46 24.54 5.60 -8.53
CA SER A 46 24.45 5.83 -7.08
C SER A 46 24.00 7.26 -6.79
N VAL A 47 23.00 7.39 -5.91
CA VAL A 47 22.45 8.68 -5.45
C VAL A 47 22.66 8.83 -3.96
N ALA A 48 23.45 9.83 -3.56
CA ALA A 48 23.76 10.11 -2.16
C ALA A 48 22.58 10.79 -1.42
N SER A 49 22.68 10.87 -0.09
CA SER A 49 21.61 11.37 0.80
C SER A 49 21.08 12.78 0.50
N THR A 50 21.90 13.63 -0.11
CA THR A 50 21.57 15.03 -0.46
C THR A 50 21.49 15.24 -1.97
N ALA A 51 21.33 14.16 -2.74
CA ALA A 51 21.27 14.18 -4.19
C ALA A 51 19.93 13.65 -4.69
N THR A 52 19.51 14.12 -5.86
CA THR A 52 18.29 13.66 -6.52
C THR A 52 18.58 13.28 -7.97
N LEU A 53 18.17 12.07 -8.36
CA LEU A 53 17.97 11.70 -9.75
C LEU A 53 16.53 12.07 -10.15
N SER A 54 16.39 13.11 -10.96
CA SER A 54 15.10 13.60 -11.47
C SER A 54 14.84 13.01 -12.86
N VAL A 55 13.69 12.37 -13.04
CA VAL A 55 13.35 11.58 -14.23
C VAL A 55 12.07 12.12 -14.88
N SER A 56 12.10 12.28 -16.20
CA SER A 56 10.94 12.71 -16.98
C SER A 56 10.94 12.11 -18.39
N GLY A 57 9.88 12.38 -19.16
CA GLY A 57 9.86 12.12 -20.60
C GLY A 57 9.35 10.74 -21.02
N GLY A 58 8.94 9.90 -20.08
CA GLY A 58 8.38 8.58 -20.37
C GLY A 58 9.45 7.56 -20.76
N ILE A 59 10.56 7.55 -20.03
CA ILE A 59 11.76 6.78 -20.37
C ILE A 59 11.86 5.46 -19.60
N THR A 60 12.66 4.54 -20.14
CA THR A 60 13.07 3.31 -19.45
C THR A 60 14.55 3.39 -19.07
N ILE A 61 14.84 3.25 -17.78
CA ILE A 61 16.18 3.18 -17.22
C ILE A 61 16.52 1.69 -17.00
N GLY A 62 17.53 1.21 -17.71
CA GLY A 62 17.91 -0.21 -17.72
C GLY A 62 18.87 -0.63 -16.62
N GLU A 63 19.55 0.31 -15.98
CA GLU A 63 20.62 0.04 -15.00
C GLU A 63 20.11 -0.03 -13.56
N PRO A 64 20.83 -0.73 -12.65
CA PRO A 64 20.51 -0.70 -11.23
C PRO A 64 20.73 0.70 -10.65
N ILE A 65 19.84 1.12 -9.76
CA ILE A 65 19.93 2.40 -9.06
C ILE A 65 20.08 2.12 -7.56
N THR A 66 21.13 2.65 -6.96
CA THR A 66 21.34 2.62 -5.51
C THR A 66 21.06 3.99 -4.94
N ILE A 67 20.12 4.10 -3.99
CA ILE A 67 19.74 5.36 -3.37
C ILE A 67 19.99 5.38 -1.86
N THR A 68 20.19 6.58 -1.34
CA THR A 68 20.28 6.86 0.09
C THR A 68 19.53 8.16 0.36
N GLY A 69 18.80 8.26 1.47
CA GLY A 69 18.24 9.52 1.96
C GLY A 69 17.02 10.03 1.20
N SER A 70 16.56 11.21 1.59
CA SER A 70 15.37 11.87 1.03
C SER A 70 15.66 12.77 -0.18
N GLY A 71 16.92 12.82 -0.63
CA GLY A 71 17.37 13.65 -1.74
C GLY A 71 17.40 15.15 -1.43
N THR A 72 17.56 15.98 -2.47
CA THR A 72 17.67 17.45 -2.29
C THR A 72 16.36 18.04 -1.80
N SER A 73 16.37 18.71 -0.65
CA SER A 73 15.16 19.37 -0.09
C SER A 73 13.98 18.41 0.17
N SER A 74 14.27 17.12 0.43
CA SER A 74 13.26 16.09 0.69
C SER A 74 12.25 15.93 -0.44
N VAL A 75 12.75 15.83 -1.67
CA VAL A 75 11.94 15.59 -2.89
C VAL A 75 12.20 14.22 -3.50
N GLY A 76 12.71 13.28 -2.70
CA GLY A 76 13.16 11.97 -3.13
C GLY A 76 14.61 11.94 -3.63
N ALA A 77 15.32 10.86 -3.30
CA ALA A 77 16.58 10.50 -3.97
C ALA A 77 16.31 10.10 -5.43
N VAL A 78 15.13 9.54 -5.72
CA VAL A 78 14.56 9.51 -7.06
C VAL A 78 13.31 10.38 -7.08
N ARG A 79 13.23 11.30 -8.04
CA ARG A 79 12.03 12.11 -8.30
C ARG A 79 11.56 11.89 -9.72
N VAL A 80 10.26 11.67 -9.91
CA VAL A 80 9.66 11.57 -11.25
C VAL A 80 8.73 12.75 -11.48
N THR A 81 9.13 13.64 -12.39
CA THR A 81 8.47 14.95 -12.59
C THR A 81 7.45 14.95 -13.71
N GLY A 82 7.45 13.92 -14.58
CA GLY A 82 6.46 13.80 -15.65
C GLY A 82 6.59 12.55 -16.51
N GLY A 83 5.51 12.18 -17.19
CA GLY A 83 5.45 11.01 -18.06
C GLY A 83 5.37 9.67 -17.30
N THR A 84 5.30 8.58 -18.06
CA THR A 84 5.29 7.20 -17.52
C THR A 84 6.67 6.59 -17.66
N ASN A 85 7.40 6.50 -16.55
CA ASN A 85 8.80 6.08 -16.54
C ASN A 85 8.96 4.69 -15.91
N VAL A 86 9.98 3.97 -16.34
CA VAL A 86 10.26 2.61 -15.88
C VAL A 86 11.70 2.50 -15.42
N ILE A 87 11.93 1.98 -14.21
CA ILE A 87 13.24 1.47 -13.80
C ILE A 87 13.15 -0.06 -13.91
N SER A 88 13.93 -0.63 -14.82
CA SER A 88 13.85 -2.06 -15.15
C SER A 88 14.58 -2.93 -14.14
N SER A 89 15.75 -2.47 -13.69
CA SER A 89 16.57 -3.15 -12.68
C SER A 89 16.09 -2.84 -11.26
N ALA A 90 16.61 -3.56 -10.26
CA ALA A 90 16.21 -3.35 -8.88
C ALA A 90 16.71 -1.97 -8.38
N VAL A 91 15.89 -1.31 -7.56
CA VAL A 91 16.31 -0.15 -6.78
C VAL A 91 16.84 -0.64 -5.43
N THR A 92 18.09 -0.33 -5.11
CA THR A 92 18.72 -0.73 -3.85
C THR A 92 18.74 0.44 -2.86
N LEU A 93 18.23 0.24 -1.64
CA LEU A 93 18.38 1.23 -0.56
C LEU A 93 19.64 0.90 0.22
N SER A 94 20.50 1.90 0.47
CA SER A 94 21.87 1.65 0.94
C SER A 94 22.07 1.79 2.44
N THR A 95 22.24 3.00 3.00
CA THR A 95 22.67 3.19 4.40
C THR A 95 21.65 3.91 5.28
N SER A 96 20.55 4.39 4.72
CA SER A 96 19.56 5.21 5.42
C SER A 96 18.21 5.14 4.74
N SER A 97 17.15 5.49 5.50
CA SER A 97 15.80 5.65 4.96
C SER A 97 15.85 6.45 3.66
N SER A 98 15.16 5.95 2.63
CA SER A 98 15.26 6.48 1.27
C SER A 98 13.89 6.81 0.72
N GLU A 99 13.82 7.92 -0.02
CA GLU A 99 12.57 8.43 -0.57
C GLU A 99 12.55 8.38 -2.09
N ILE A 100 11.41 7.94 -2.63
CA ILE A 100 11.06 8.03 -4.04
C ILE A 100 9.82 8.90 -4.16
N GLN A 101 9.90 10.02 -4.88
CA GLN A 101 8.79 10.94 -5.08
C GLN A 101 8.27 10.89 -6.51
N VAL A 102 6.95 10.86 -6.68
CA VAL A 102 6.30 10.95 -8.00
C VAL A 102 5.32 12.12 -8.03
N ASP A 103 5.61 13.10 -8.88
CA ASP A 103 4.86 14.35 -8.98
C ASP A 103 3.51 14.17 -9.69
N SER A 104 2.71 15.23 -9.70
CA SER A 104 1.39 15.25 -10.34
C SER A 104 1.46 14.91 -11.82
N GLY A 105 0.59 13.99 -12.26
CA GLY A 105 0.53 13.52 -13.65
C GLY A 105 1.69 12.61 -14.06
N ALA A 106 2.61 12.28 -13.16
CA ALA A 106 3.70 11.35 -13.43
C ALA A 106 3.38 9.92 -12.93
N GLN A 107 4.05 8.95 -13.55
CA GLN A 107 4.05 7.57 -13.12
C GLN A 107 5.48 7.00 -13.10
N LEU A 108 5.77 6.19 -12.08
CA LEU A 108 6.98 5.37 -12.00
C LEU A 108 6.60 3.90 -11.86
N THR A 109 7.20 3.05 -12.69
CA THR A 109 7.18 1.59 -12.53
C THR A 109 8.55 1.06 -12.14
N LEU A 110 8.65 0.39 -11.00
CA LEU A 110 9.83 -0.36 -10.55
C LEU A 110 9.64 -1.84 -10.92
N SER A 111 10.21 -2.26 -12.04
CA SER A 111 9.94 -3.59 -12.60
C SER A 111 10.51 -4.72 -11.74
N SER A 112 11.73 -4.55 -11.24
CA SER A 112 12.42 -5.55 -10.41
C SER A 112 12.26 -5.32 -8.90
N GLY A 113 11.45 -4.34 -8.49
CA GLY A 113 11.17 -4.09 -7.09
C GLY A 113 12.25 -3.25 -6.37
N VAL A 114 12.24 -3.34 -5.04
CA VAL A 114 13.14 -2.60 -4.15
C VAL A 114 13.81 -3.58 -3.19
N THR A 115 15.11 -3.47 -3.01
CA THR A 115 15.89 -4.35 -2.13
C THR A 115 16.71 -3.56 -1.11
N ALA A 116 16.68 -3.99 0.15
CA ALA A 116 17.51 -3.43 1.21
C ALA A 116 17.64 -4.40 2.39
N THR A 117 18.56 -4.13 3.32
CA THR A 117 18.65 -4.85 4.60
C THR A 117 18.21 -3.95 5.74
N ASN A 118 16.93 -4.05 6.12
CA ASN A 118 16.34 -3.35 7.27
C ASN A 118 16.35 -1.83 7.14
N ILE A 119 15.96 -1.31 5.97
CA ILE A 119 15.97 0.12 5.66
C ILE A 119 14.59 0.56 5.22
N ASP A 120 14.13 1.67 5.77
CA ASP A 120 12.81 2.21 5.46
C ASP A 120 12.76 2.74 4.02
N LEU A 121 11.63 2.49 3.36
CA LEU A 121 11.27 3.07 2.07
C LEU A 121 10.14 4.07 2.27
N VAL A 122 10.35 5.29 1.82
CA VAL A 122 9.30 6.30 1.68
C VAL A 122 8.94 6.42 0.21
N VAL A 123 7.67 6.28 -0.11
CA VAL A 123 7.11 6.64 -1.42
C VAL A 123 6.25 7.88 -1.20
N ASP A 124 6.64 9.00 -1.80
CA ASP A 124 5.93 10.28 -1.66
C ASP A 124 5.33 10.75 -3.00
N GLY A 125 4.49 11.78 -2.90
CA GLY A 125 3.96 12.52 -4.02
C GLY A 125 2.51 12.16 -4.33
N VAL A 126 1.97 12.91 -5.30
CA VAL A 126 0.57 12.83 -5.73
C VAL A 126 0.39 11.99 -7.00
N GLY A 127 1.49 11.57 -7.63
CA GLY A 127 1.46 10.70 -8.80
C GLY A 127 1.28 9.22 -8.46
N THR A 128 1.61 8.37 -9.43
CA THR A 128 1.44 6.91 -9.31
C THR A 128 2.80 6.19 -9.25
N THR A 129 3.00 5.37 -8.24
CA THR A 129 4.13 4.43 -8.16
C THR A 129 3.60 3.00 -8.29
N ILE A 130 4.20 2.19 -9.15
CA ILE A 130 3.91 0.77 -9.31
C ILE A 130 5.19 0.00 -9.02
N ILE A 131 5.17 -0.87 -8.01
CA ILE A 131 6.27 -1.78 -7.73
C ILE A 131 5.83 -3.18 -8.18
N SER A 132 6.33 -3.59 -9.33
CA SER A 132 5.99 -4.88 -9.96
C SER A 132 6.77 -6.03 -9.33
N GLY A 133 8.04 -5.79 -9.01
CA GLY A 133 8.86 -6.74 -8.25
C GLY A 133 8.55 -6.71 -6.74
N ALA A 134 9.22 -7.56 -5.98
CA ALA A 134 9.06 -7.59 -4.54
C ALA A 134 9.64 -6.32 -3.87
N VAL A 135 8.94 -5.79 -2.87
CA VAL A 135 9.58 -4.96 -1.85
C VAL A 135 10.23 -5.88 -0.81
N GLY A 136 11.56 -5.99 -0.87
CA GLY A 136 12.39 -6.82 0.00
C GLY A 136 13.35 -5.96 0.82
N ILE A 137 12.82 -5.20 1.78
CA ILE A 137 13.58 -4.27 2.64
C ILE A 137 13.82 -4.83 4.06
N GLY A 138 13.64 -6.14 4.26
CA GLY A 138 13.79 -6.80 5.57
C GLY A 138 12.79 -6.26 6.61
N SER A 139 13.30 -5.89 7.79
CA SER A 139 12.51 -5.25 8.85
C SER A 139 12.28 -3.74 8.62
N GLY A 140 12.72 -3.19 7.48
CA GLY A 140 12.45 -1.81 7.11
C GLY A 140 10.96 -1.56 6.92
N SER A 141 10.52 -0.35 7.24
CA SER A 141 9.14 0.08 7.13
C SER A 141 8.84 0.66 5.75
N LEU A 142 7.62 0.44 5.26
CA LEU A 142 7.10 1.08 4.06
C LEU A 142 6.18 2.24 4.44
N THR A 143 6.48 3.45 3.96
CA THR A 143 5.66 4.64 4.22
C THR A 143 5.18 5.23 2.90
N LYS A 144 3.86 5.37 2.74
CA LYS A 144 3.25 6.19 1.70
C LYS A 144 2.98 7.59 2.24
N GLN A 145 3.59 8.59 1.62
CA GLN A 145 3.32 10.01 1.84
C GLN A 145 2.68 10.64 0.60
N GLY A 146 1.92 11.72 0.80
CA GLY A 146 1.26 12.45 -0.28
C GLY A 146 0.03 11.73 -0.85
N GLY A 147 -0.83 12.48 -1.52
CA GLY A 147 -2.15 12.00 -1.98
C GLY A 147 -2.15 10.98 -3.13
N GLY A 148 -0.99 10.55 -3.61
CA GLY A 148 -0.86 9.65 -4.77
C GLY A 148 -1.16 8.17 -4.47
N THR A 149 -0.98 7.32 -5.47
CA THR A 149 -1.19 5.86 -5.35
C THR A 149 0.14 5.10 -5.41
N LEU A 150 0.35 4.20 -4.46
CA LEU A 150 1.39 3.18 -4.49
C LEU A 150 0.73 1.81 -4.73
N THR A 151 1.05 1.17 -5.85
CA THR A 151 0.62 -0.20 -6.16
C THR A 151 1.74 -1.18 -5.90
N LEU A 152 1.46 -2.20 -5.09
CA LEU A 152 2.36 -3.30 -4.76
C LEU A 152 1.85 -4.56 -5.47
N SER A 153 2.40 -4.85 -6.65
CA SER A 153 1.97 -5.97 -7.50
C SER A 153 2.78 -7.25 -7.27
N GLY A 154 3.99 -7.13 -6.74
CA GLY A 154 4.84 -8.28 -6.43
C GLY A 154 4.45 -9.03 -5.15
N THR A 155 5.07 -10.18 -4.94
CA THR A 155 5.09 -10.87 -3.65
C THR A 155 6.07 -10.15 -2.72
N ASN A 156 5.57 -9.24 -1.89
CA ASN A 156 6.40 -8.44 -0.98
C ASN A 156 6.84 -9.28 0.22
N THR A 157 8.10 -9.12 0.63
CA THR A 157 8.73 -9.97 1.65
C THR A 157 9.15 -9.21 2.90
N TYR A 158 8.98 -7.88 2.93
CA TYR A 158 9.29 -7.08 4.11
C TYR A 158 8.38 -7.42 5.30
N THR A 159 8.94 -7.26 6.50
CA THR A 159 8.28 -7.59 7.79
C THR A 159 8.12 -6.38 8.70
N GLY A 160 8.74 -5.24 8.35
CA GLY A 160 8.55 -3.97 9.06
C GLY A 160 7.14 -3.43 8.91
N ASN A 161 6.87 -2.26 9.49
CA ASN A 161 5.53 -1.68 9.48
C ASN A 161 5.17 -1.08 8.11
N THR A 162 3.87 -0.93 7.86
CA THR A 162 3.36 -0.15 6.74
C THR A 162 2.62 1.07 7.27
N SER A 163 2.82 2.25 6.69
CA SER A 163 2.06 3.44 7.07
C SER A 163 1.63 4.26 5.85
N ILE A 164 0.43 4.82 5.94
CA ILE A 164 -0.10 5.84 5.02
C ILE A 164 -0.24 7.11 5.84
N SER A 165 0.43 8.18 5.44
CA SER A 165 0.45 9.43 6.18
C SER A 165 -0.93 10.09 6.25
N SER A 166 -1.09 11.06 7.15
CA SER A 166 -2.28 11.90 7.24
C SER A 166 -2.50 12.79 6.03
N SER A 167 -1.47 13.03 5.20
CA SER A 167 -1.62 13.69 3.89
C SER A 167 -2.36 12.83 2.86
N GLY A 168 -2.65 11.56 3.20
CA GLY A 168 -3.54 10.68 2.48
C GLY A 168 -2.83 9.79 1.47
N GLY A 169 -3.57 9.42 0.42
CA GLY A 169 -3.11 8.54 -0.65
C GLY A 169 -3.55 7.10 -0.47
N THR A 170 -3.17 6.26 -1.42
CA THR A 170 -3.60 4.86 -1.48
C THR A 170 -2.41 3.93 -1.55
N ILE A 171 -2.40 2.90 -0.70
CA ILE A 171 -1.60 1.69 -0.95
C ILE A 171 -2.55 0.63 -1.51
N SER A 172 -2.30 0.20 -2.75
CA SER A 172 -3.05 -0.85 -3.43
C SER A 172 -2.21 -2.11 -3.54
N VAL A 173 -2.58 -3.16 -2.80
CA VAL A 173 -1.90 -4.46 -2.78
C VAL A 173 -2.60 -5.38 -3.77
N THR A 174 -2.04 -5.53 -4.97
CA THR A 174 -2.52 -6.49 -5.99
C THR A 174 -1.73 -7.81 -5.96
N GLY A 175 -0.50 -7.78 -5.42
CA GLY A 175 0.32 -8.95 -5.08
C GLY A 175 0.02 -9.49 -3.68
N THR A 176 1.03 -9.63 -2.81
CA THR A 176 0.83 -10.03 -1.40
C THR A 176 1.80 -9.28 -0.48
N LEU A 177 1.43 -9.13 0.79
CA LEU A 177 2.31 -8.65 1.88
C LEU A 177 2.84 -9.84 2.69
N GLY A 178 4.11 -9.79 3.11
CA GLY A 178 4.74 -10.84 3.92
C GLY A 178 4.66 -12.24 3.28
N SER A 179 4.74 -12.34 1.96
CA SER A 179 4.50 -13.60 1.21
C SER A 179 3.14 -14.25 1.52
N GLY A 180 2.11 -13.44 1.78
CA GLY A 180 0.74 -13.88 2.06
C GLY A 180 0.39 -13.93 3.54
N THR A 181 1.36 -13.84 4.45
CA THR A 181 1.13 -13.69 5.90
C THR A 181 1.96 -12.53 6.44
N TYR A 182 1.31 -11.45 6.84
CA TYR A 182 1.96 -10.23 7.26
C TYR A 182 1.66 -9.90 8.72
N SER A 183 2.71 -9.54 9.46
CA SER A 183 2.68 -9.34 10.91
C SER A 183 3.08 -7.92 11.35
N GLY A 184 3.56 -7.09 10.42
CA GLY A 184 3.85 -5.68 10.68
C GLY A 184 2.57 -4.89 10.92
N ALA A 185 2.63 -3.84 11.75
CA ALA A 185 1.48 -2.97 11.97
C ALA A 185 1.16 -2.17 10.69
N ILE A 186 -0.10 -1.78 10.53
CA ILE A 186 -0.54 -0.91 9.42
C ILE A 186 -1.21 0.33 10.00
N ALA A 187 -0.64 1.51 9.79
CA ALA A 187 -1.25 2.78 10.17
C ALA A 187 -1.86 3.47 8.94
N ILE A 188 -3.14 3.81 8.98
CA ILE A 188 -3.87 4.46 7.89
C ILE A 188 -4.29 5.87 8.35
N GLY A 189 -3.62 6.91 7.87
CA GLY A 189 -3.98 8.30 8.17
C GLY A 189 -5.38 8.69 7.70
N THR A 190 -5.91 9.82 8.20
CA THR A 190 -7.32 10.26 8.05
C THR A 190 -7.86 10.38 6.61
N SER A 191 -6.99 10.49 5.61
CA SER A 191 -7.37 10.50 4.19
C SER A 191 -6.68 9.39 3.39
N GLY A 192 -6.19 8.37 4.09
CA GLY A 192 -5.49 7.22 3.53
C GLY A 192 -6.45 6.09 3.22
N THR A 193 -6.13 5.30 2.20
CA THR A 193 -6.85 4.06 1.87
C THR A 193 -5.86 2.92 1.77
N LEU A 194 -6.05 1.88 2.57
CA LEU A 194 -5.44 0.58 2.34
C LEU A 194 -6.38 -0.24 1.46
N SER A 195 -6.00 -0.47 0.21
CA SER A 195 -6.72 -1.34 -0.71
C SER A 195 -6.02 -2.69 -0.81
N ILE A 196 -6.65 -3.74 -0.31
CA ILE A 196 -6.23 -5.12 -0.53
C ILE A 196 -6.98 -5.62 -1.76
N ALA A 197 -6.33 -5.59 -2.92
CA ALA A 197 -6.91 -5.88 -4.24
C ALA A 197 -6.40 -7.21 -4.85
N THR A 198 -5.78 -8.05 -4.03
CA THR A 198 -5.15 -9.29 -4.47
C THR A 198 -6.15 -10.40 -4.80
N ASN A 199 -5.78 -11.22 -5.78
CA ASN A 199 -6.47 -12.46 -6.11
C ASN A 199 -5.96 -13.67 -5.31
N SER A 200 -4.85 -13.49 -4.58
CA SER A 200 -4.29 -14.50 -3.66
C SER A 200 -4.84 -14.28 -2.24
N ASN A 201 -4.78 -15.32 -1.41
CA ASN A 201 -5.13 -15.17 -0.01
C ASN A 201 -4.07 -14.34 0.73
N GLN A 202 -4.53 -13.47 1.63
CA GLN A 202 -3.70 -12.63 2.47
C GLN A 202 -4.16 -12.78 3.92
N THR A 203 -3.23 -13.02 4.84
CA THR A 203 -3.47 -13.01 6.28
C THR A 203 -2.74 -11.83 6.91
N LEU A 204 -3.45 -11.02 7.70
CA LEU A 204 -2.88 -10.02 8.59
C LEU A 204 -2.97 -10.59 10.01
N GLN A 205 -1.83 -11.13 10.47
CA GLN A 205 -1.82 -12.08 11.58
C GLN A 205 -1.79 -11.40 12.94
N THR A 206 -0.73 -10.63 13.23
CA THR A 206 -0.54 -9.96 14.52
C THR A 206 -0.50 -8.44 14.42
N GLY A 207 -0.24 -7.91 13.23
CA GLY A 207 -0.16 -6.48 12.98
C GLY A 207 -1.53 -5.82 13.12
N VAL A 208 -1.64 -4.84 14.01
CA VAL A 208 -2.84 -4.02 14.17
C VAL A 208 -2.95 -3.03 13.02
N ILE A 209 -4.14 -2.96 12.41
CA ILE A 209 -4.55 -1.85 11.55
C ILE A 209 -5.09 -0.73 12.44
N SER A 210 -4.54 0.47 12.34
CA SER A 210 -4.88 1.64 13.16
C SER A 210 -5.03 2.91 12.33
N GLY A 211 -5.56 3.98 12.94
CA GLY A 211 -5.75 5.30 12.31
C GLY A 211 -7.18 5.56 11.84
N ASP A 212 -7.41 6.63 11.09
CA ASP A 212 -8.77 7.07 10.72
C ASP A 212 -9.13 6.79 9.26
N GLY A 213 -8.18 6.29 8.47
CA GLY A 213 -8.40 5.99 7.06
C GLY A 213 -9.15 4.68 6.81
N GLU A 214 -9.37 4.40 5.53
CA GLU A 214 -10.29 3.37 5.08
C GLU A 214 -9.59 2.05 4.71
N LEU A 215 -10.32 0.95 4.91
CA LEU A 215 -9.95 -0.37 4.40
C LEU A 215 -10.85 -0.74 3.22
N SER A 216 -10.26 -1.03 2.07
CA SER A 216 -10.97 -1.53 0.90
C SER A 216 -10.48 -2.93 0.54
N LYS A 217 -11.40 -3.88 0.37
CA LYS A 217 -11.12 -5.23 -0.09
C LYS A 217 -11.75 -5.46 -1.46
N SER A 218 -10.91 -5.75 -2.43
CA SER A 218 -11.27 -6.14 -3.79
C SER A 218 -10.41 -7.33 -4.23
N GLY A 219 -10.55 -7.78 -5.48
CA GLY A 219 -9.91 -9.00 -5.95
C GLY A 219 -10.55 -10.27 -5.38
N SER A 220 -10.29 -11.41 -6.00
CA SER A 220 -10.95 -12.68 -5.65
C SER A 220 -10.41 -13.35 -4.39
N GLY A 221 -9.28 -12.89 -3.84
CA GLY A 221 -8.62 -13.50 -2.70
C GLY A 221 -9.39 -13.37 -1.39
N THR A 222 -9.02 -14.18 -0.40
CA THR A 222 -9.50 -14.05 0.99
C THR A 222 -8.55 -13.20 1.81
N LEU A 223 -9.04 -12.17 2.49
CA LEU A 223 -8.31 -11.38 3.47
C LEU A 223 -8.71 -11.82 4.88
N THR A 224 -7.79 -12.43 5.62
CA THR A 224 -8.00 -12.81 7.02
C THR A 224 -7.46 -11.73 7.95
N LEU A 225 -8.32 -11.22 8.83
CA LEU A 225 -8.01 -10.22 9.85
C LEU A 225 -8.06 -10.89 11.23
N SER A 226 -6.90 -11.09 11.84
CA SER A 226 -6.77 -11.83 13.11
C SER A 226 -6.46 -10.94 14.32
N ALA A 227 -5.94 -9.73 14.09
CA ALA A 227 -5.59 -8.80 15.14
C ALA A 227 -6.81 -8.02 15.69
N THR A 228 -6.63 -7.42 16.87
CA THR A 228 -7.54 -6.41 17.43
C THR A 228 -7.28 -5.08 16.73
N ASN A 229 -7.99 -4.83 15.64
CA ASN A 229 -7.81 -3.61 14.85
C ASN A 229 -8.48 -2.40 15.52
N THR A 230 -7.88 -1.22 15.33
CA THR A 230 -8.30 0.03 15.98
C THR A 230 -8.58 1.16 15.00
N TYR A 231 -8.53 0.90 13.69
CA TYR A 231 -8.85 1.93 12.70
C TYR A 231 -10.32 2.33 12.78
N THR A 232 -10.63 3.60 12.51
CA THR A 232 -11.99 4.15 12.66
C THR A 232 -12.69 4.42 11.33
N GLY A 233 -11.95 4.41 10.21
CA GLY A 233 -12.50 4.58 8.87
C GLY A 233 -13.30 3.36 8.40
N ALA A 234 -14.07 3.55 7.34
CA ALA A 234 -15.00 2.54 6.85
C ALA A 234 -14.27 1.32 6.25
N THR A 235 -14.92 0.15 6.32
CA THR A 235 -14.51 -1.04 5.58
C THR A 235 -15.42 -1.27 4.38
N THR A 236 -14.87 -1.33 3.17
CA THR A 236 -15.64 -1.66 1.95
C THR A 236 -15.16 -2.99 1.37
N ILE A 237 -16.07 -3.94 1.20
CA ILE A 237 -15.81 -5.22 0.52
C ILE A 237 -16.52 -5.20 -0.83
N SER A 238 -15.76 -4.98 -1.89
CA SER A 238 -16.25 -4.95 -3.27
C SER A 238 -15.96 -6.22 -4.06
N GLY A 239 -15.09 -7.10 -3.53
CA GLY A 239 -14.85 -8.42 -4.11
C GLY A 239 -14.09 -9.36 -3.18
N GLY A 240 -14.31 -10.67 -3.37
CA GLY A 240 -13.70 -11.71 -2.55
C GLY A 240 -14.25 -11.72 -1.12
N VAL A 241 -13.46 -12.25 -0.19
CA VAL A 241 -13.90 -12.52 1.19
C VAL A 241 -13.02 -11.77 2.18
N ILE A 242 -13.63 -11.15 3.21
CA ILE A 242 -12.93 -10.86 4.46
C ILE A 242 -13.31 -11.94 5.49
N VAL A 243 -12.33 -12.48 6.20
CA VAL A 243 -12.53 -13.35 7.37
C VAL A 243 -12.15 -12.57 8.63
N ALA A 244 -13.13 -12.18 9.43
CA ALA A 244 -12.95 -11.59 10.75
C ALA A 244 -12.74 -12.71 11.79
N SER A 245 -11.53 -12.78 12.36
CA SER A 245 -11.17 -13.80 13.36
C SER A 245 -11.00 -13.23 14.78
N ASN A 246 -11.47 -12.00 15.00
CA ASN A 246 -11.44 -11.28 16.26
C ASN A 246 -12.66 -10.35 16.34
N SER A 247 -13.21 -10.09 17.53
CA SER A 247 -14.36 -9.20 17.73
C SER A 247 -14.11 -7.76 17.25
N SER A 248 -12.84 -7.32 17.24
CA SER A 248 -12.40 -6.01 16.71
C SER A 248 -11.62 -6.15 15.40
N ALA A 249 -11.77 -7.25 14.67
CA ALA A 249 -11.06 -7.46 13.40
C ALA A 249 -11.40 -6.39 12.34
N LEU A 250 -12.59 -5.80 12.38
CA LEU A 250 -13.05 -4.79 11.42
C LEU A 250 -12.89 -3.34 11.94
N GLY A 251 -12.16 -3.15 13.05
CA GLY A 251 -11.84 -1.84 13.59
C GLY A 251 -12.88 -1.28 14.56
N GLY A 252 -12.99 0.06 14.59
CA GLY A 252 -13.90 0.81 15.43
C GLY A 252 -15.35 0.74 14.93
N THR A 253 -16.31 0.88 15.84
CA THR A 253 -17.74 0.62 15.57
C THR A 253 -18.52 1.81 14.98
N GLY A 254 -17.84 2.87 14.57
CA GLY A 254 -18.45 4.16 14.20
C GLY A 254 -18.96 4.25 12.77
N THR A 255 -18.13 3.86 11.79
CA THR A 255 -18.37 4.06 10.34
C THR A 255 -18.96 2.83 9.65
N GLY A 256 -18.58 1.63 10.11
CA GLY A 256 -19.16 0.36 9.69
C GLY A 256 -18.55 -0.28 8.44
N THR A 257 -19.10 -1.43 8.09
CA THR A 257 -18.66 -2.28 6.97
C THR A 257 -19.75 -2.35 5.90
N THR A 258 -19.36 -2.16 4.64
CA THR A 258 -20.24 -2.36 3.48
C THR A 258 -19.81 -3.59 2.68
N VAL A 259 -20.71 -4.55 2.52
CA VAL A 259 -20.52 -5.76 1.70
C VAL A 259 -21.31 -5.61 0.40
N GLN A 260 -20.61 -5.39 -0.72
CA GLN A 260 -21.23 -5.20 -2.03
C GLN A 260 -21.57 -6.53 -2.71
N SER A 261 -22.25 -6.45 -3.86
CA SER A 261 -22.54 -7.62 -4.68
C SER A 261 -21.27 -8.32 -5.16
N GLY A 262 -21.21 -9.65 -5.03
CA GLY A 262 -20.03 -10.45 -5.36
C GLY A 262 -18.94 -10.48 -4.28
N ALA A 263 -19.22 -9.96 -3.08
CA ALA A 263 -18.33 -10.00 -1.93
C ALA A 263 -18.96 -10.71 -0.73
N ALA A 264 -18.15 -11.17 0.22
CA ALA A 264 -18.66 -11.76 1.47
C ALA A 264 -17.81 -11.38 2.70
N LEU A 265 -18.46 -11.36 3.85
CA LEU A 265 -17.85 -11.28 5.17
C LEU A 265 -18.07 -12.60 5.90
N HIS A 266 -16.99 -13.24 6.31
CA HIS A 266 -17.02 -14.43 7.15
C HIS A 266 -16.56 -14.07 8.57
N VAL A 267 -17.18 -14.69 9.57
CA VAL A 267 -16.75 -14.61 10.97
C VAL A 267 -16.26 -15.98 11.38
N SER A 268 -15.01 -16.07 11.86
CA SER A 268 -14.33 -17.33 12.16
C SER A 268 -13.76 -17.31 13.57
N GLY A 269 -14.31 -18.11 14.47
CA GLY A 269 -13.85 -18.20 15.85
C GLY A 269 -15.00 -18.53 16.79
N ALA A 270 -14.73 -18.48 18.09
CA ALA A 270 -15.70 -18.82 19.12
C ALA A 270 -16.14 -17.58 19.90
N SER A 271 -17.45 -17.38 20.01
CA SER A 271 -18.06 -16.30 20.79
C SER A 271 -17.59 -14.89 20.40
N LEU A 272 -17.29 -14.68 19.12
CA LEU A 272 -16.96 -13.37 18.56
C LEU A 272 -18.21 -12.49 18.51
N SER A 273 -18.04 -11.20 18.78
CA SER A 273 -19.11 -10.21 18.69
C SER A 273 -18.66 -9.05 17.81
N ILE A 274 -19.18 -9.00 16.59
CA ILE A 274 -18.95 -7.87 15.68
C ILE A 274 -19.96 -6.77 16.00
N GLY A 275 -19.46 -5.67 16.57
CA GLY A 275 -20.28 -4.60 17.14
C GLY A 275 -20.55 -3.41 16.21
N GLU A 276 -19.98 -3.39 15.00
CA GLU A 276 -20.17 -2.31 14.05
C GLU A 276 -21.38 -2.55 13.13
N PRO A 277 -21.97 -1.49 12.55
CA PRO A 277 -23.04 -1.66 11.57
C PRO A 277 -22.52 -2.29 10.28
N ILE A 278 -23.26 -3.28 9.76
CA ILE A 278 -22.96 -3.94 8.49
C ILE A 278 -24.06 -3.64 7.49
N THR A 279 -23.69 -3.04 6.35
CA THR A 279 -24.58 -2.79 5.22
C THR A 279 -24.33 -3.84 4.15
N ILE A 280 -25.37 -4.57 3.74
CA ILE A 280 -25.28 -5.60 2.71
C ILE A 280 -26.03 -5.12 1.47
N SER A 281 -25.33 -5.05 0.34
CA SER A 281 -25.86 -4.60 -0.95
C SER A 281 -25.85 -5.70 -2.02
N GLY A 282 -25.71 -6.97 -1.63
CA GLY A 282 -25.73 -8.10 -2.57
C GLY A 282 -25.93 -9.46 -1.89
N THR A 283 -25.94 -10.52 -2.71
CA THR A 283 -26.29 -11.89 -2.28
C THR A 283 -25.12 -12.71 -1.73
N GLY A 284 -23.91 -12.13 -1.70
CA GLY A 284 -22.69 -12.84 -1.36
C GLY A 284 -21.97 -13.50 -2.53
N ILE A 285 -21.03 -14.39 -2.21
CA ILE A 285 -20.25 -15.16 -3.18
C ILE A 285 -20.87 -16.55 -3.38
N SER A 286 -20.98 -16.98 -4.63
CA SER A 286 -21.40 -18.33 -5.03
C SER A 286 -22.71 -18.79 -4.38
N ALA A 287 -23.66 -17.86 -4.18
CA ALA A 287 -24.95 -18.11 -3.51
C ALA A 287 -24.85 -18.65 -2.07
N THR A 288 -23.71 -18.47 -1.38
CA THR A 288 -23.51 -18.92 0.01
C THR A 288 -23.88 -17.87 1.06
N GLY A 289 -24.38 -16.70 0.64
CA GLY A 289 -24.74 -15.57 1.49
C GLY A 289 -23.62 -14.54 1.62
N ALA A 290 -23.99 -13.29 1.87
CA ALA A 290 -23.04 -12.17 2.04
C ALA A 290 -22.36 -12.18 3.41
N ILE A 291 -22.98 -12.80 4.40
CA ILE A 291 -22.42 -12.99 5.73
C ILE A 291 -22.49 -14.47 6.08
N ARG A 292 -21.38 -15.03 6.54
CA ARG A 292 -21.33 -16.41 7.04
C ARG A 292 -20.62 -16.49 8.38
N ASN A 293 -21.18 -17.27 9.28
CA ASN A 293 -20.46 -17.77 10.43
C ASN A 293 -19.78 -19.08 10.01
N ILE A 294 -18.45 -19.13 10.05
CA ILE A 294 -17.69 -20.30 9.60
C ILE A 294 -17.06 -21.00 10.79
N ASP A 295 -17.29 -22.31 10.85
CA ASP A 295 -16.84 -23.12 11.97
C ASP A 295 -15.32 -23.26 11.97
N THR A 296 -14.72 -23.01 13.13
CA THR A 296 -13.46 -23.69 13.47
C THR A 296 -13.87 -25.04 14.07
N ALA A 297 -13.47 -26.15 13.45
CA ALA A 297 -13.96 -27.48 13.82
C ALA A 297 -13.85 -27.75 15.34
N GLY A 298 -14.97 -28.12 15.98
CA GLY A 298 -15.02 -28.54 17.38
C GLY A 298 -15.41 -27.48 18.41
N VAL A 299 -15.85 -26.29 17.99
CA VAL A 299 -16.37 -25.24 18.90
C VAL A 299 -17.79 -24.82 18.49
N THR A 300 -18.67 -24.56 19.45
CA THR A 300 -19.97 -23.92 19.19
C THR A 300 -19.72 -22.48 18.73
N ASN A 301 -19.97 -22.20 17.46
CA ASN A 301 -19.76 -20.86 16.89
C ASN A 301 -20.94 -19.96 17.21
N ASP A 302 -21.06 -19.56 18.48
CA ASP A 302 -22.07 -18.60 18.95
C ASP A 302 -21.63 -17.15 18.65
N ASN A 303 -21.19 -16.91 17.42
CA ASN A 303 -20.75 -15.59 16.99
C ASN A 303 -21.97 -14.69 16.78
N THR A 304 -21.90 -13.48 17.30
CA THR A 304 -22.95 -12.48 17.19
C THR A 304 -22.54 -11.34 16.28
N ILE A 305 -23.49 -10.86 15.48
CA ILE A 305 -23.37 -9.63 14.69
C ILE A 305 -24.48 -8.73 15.22
N SER A 306 -24.09 -7.62 15.84
CA SER A 306 -25.06 -6.75 16.51
C SER A 306 -25.78 -5.87 15.50
N GLU A 307 -27.09 -6.04 15.36
CA GLU A 307 -27.93 -5.09 14.63
C GLU A 307 -28.30 -3.91 15.52
N ARG A 308 -27.95 -2.67 15.13
CA ARG A 308 -28.63 -1.47 15.69
C ARG A 308 -30.05 -1.41 15.12
N ARG A 309 -31.00 -2.13 15.72
CA ARG A 309 -32.42 -1.88 15.48
C ARG A 309 -32.75 -0.45 15.97
N ARG A 310 -33.00 0.48 15.05
CA ARG A 310 -33.85 1.64 15.38
C ARG A 310 -35.29 1.13 15.50
N HIS A 311 -35.66 0.71 16.70
CA HIS A 311 -37.04 0.45 17.05
C HIS A 311 -37.75 1.81 17.16
N THR A 312 -38.36 2.28 16.07
CA THR A 312 -39.41 3.30 16.20
C THR A 312 -40.63 2.58 16.75
N ASP A 313 -40.90 2.74 18.04
CA ASP A 313 -42.10 2.26 18.70
C ASP A 313 -43.34 2.71 17.91
N PHE A 314 -44.02 1.75 17.29
CA PHE A 314 -45.37 1.94 16.81
C PHE A 314 -46.27 2.04 18.05
N GLN A 315 -46.55 3.26 18.50
CA GLN A 315 -47.64 3.48 19.46
C GLN A 315 -48.95 3.03 18.80
N CYS A 316 -49.53 1.96 19.32
CA CYS A 316 -50.86 1.49 18.96
C CYS A 316 -51.90 2.52 19.46
N PRO A 317 -52.77 3.09 18.60
CA PRO A 317 -53.78 4.02 19.07
C PRO A 317 -54.83 3.28 19.91
N SER A 318 -55.01 3.72 21.14
CA SER A 318 -56.05 3.24 22.04
C SER A 318 -57.43 3.49 21.44
N ARG A 319 -58.23 2.43 21.31
CA ARG A 319 -59.66 2.52 21.00
C ARG A 319 -60.36 3.30 22.11
N GLN A 320 -60.83 4.52 21.82
CA GLN A 320 -61.92 5.12 22.58
C GLN A 320 -63.20 4.32 22.30
N ARG A 321 -63.74 3.67 23.33
CA ARG A 321 -65.14 3.22 23.33
C ARG A 321 -66.03 4.44 23.51
N VAL A 322 -67.05 4.55 22.65
CA VAL A 322 -68.26 5.35 22.86
C VAL A 322 -69.13 4.65 23.89
#